data_AF-A0AA44UKB8-F1
#
_entry.id   AF-A0AA44UKB8-F1
#
_cell.length_a   1.000
_cell.length_b   1.000
_cell.length_c   1.000
_cell.angle_alpha   90.00
_cell.angle_beta   90.00
_cell.angle_gamma   90.00
#
_symmetry.space_group_name_H-M   'P 1'
#
loop_
_entity.id
_entity.type
_entity.pdbx_description
1 polymer ?
#
loop_
_entity_poly.entity_id
_entity_poly.type
_entity_poly.pdbx_seq_one_letter_code
_entity_poly.pdbx_strand_id
1 'polypeptide(L)' 'MTKAVDRTVDELDAAMRELKRSLHGIPYRTGGFKNTHDNLARDVAHLTVQLDSARGALREQK' A
#
# COMPACT_ATOMS: atom_id res chain seq x y z
N MET A 1 -17.29 -1.08 -11.69
CA MET A 1 -16.38 -1.76 -10.75
C MET A 1 -14.93 -1.35 -10.94
N THR A 2 -14.40 -1.27 -12.16
CA THR A 2 -13.00 -0.88 -12.45
C THR A 2 -12.59 0.47 -11.85
N LYS A 3 -13.45 1.50 -11.95
CA LYS A 3 -13.19 2.83 -11.35
C LYS A 3 -13.06 2.82 -9.82
N ALA A 4 -13.67 1.86 -9.12
CA ALA A 4 -13.55 1.76 -7.67
C ALA A 4 -12.19 1.20 -7.28
N VAL A 5 -11.72 0.17 -7.98
CA VAL A 5 -10.38 -0.42 -7.77
C VAL A 5 -9.28 0.58 -8.10
N ASP A 6 -9.38 1.30 -9.22
CA ASP A 6 -8.43 2.35 -9.59
C ASP A 6 -8.34 3.43 -8.49
N ARG A 7 -9.49 3.89 -7.98
CA ARG A 7 -9.55 4.88 -6.90
C ARG A 7 -8.93 4.36 -5.59
N THR A 8 -9.19 3.10 -5.22
CA THR A 8 -8.62 2.51 -4.01
C THR A 8 -7.10 2.39 -4.09
N VAL A 9 -6.54 2.12 -5.27
CA VAL A 9 -5.09 2.12 -5.47
C VAL A 9 -4.51 3.52 -5.27
N ASP A 10 -5.13 4.55 -5.84
CA ASP A 10 -4.69 5.94 -5.67
C ASP A 10 -4.75 6.40 -4.21
N GLU A 11 -5.82 6.03 -3.50
CA GLU A 11 -6.00 6.33 -2.07
C GLU A 11 -4.96 5.61 -1.20
N LEU A 12 -4.64 4.34 -1.52
CA LEU A 12 -3.58 3.58 -0.84
C LEU A 12 -2.20 4.24 -1.04
N ASP A 13 -1.90 4.67 -2.27
CA ASP A 13 -0.66 5.38 -2.59
C ASP A 13 -0.54 6.71 -1.82
N ALA A 14 -1.64 7.46 -1.73
CA ALA A 14 -1.68 8.70 -0.96
C ALA A 14 -1.43 8.45 0.55
N ALA A 15 -2.07 7.43 1.12
CA ALA A 15 -1.91 7.04 2.51
C ALA A 15 -0.47 6.58 2.81
N MET A 16 0.15 5.80 1.92
CA MET A 16 1.54 5.36 2.09
C MET A 16 2.55 6.51 2.02
N ARG A 17 2.30 7.51 1.16
CA ARG A 17 3.12 8.74 1.13
C ARG A 17 2.97 9.55 2.41
N GLU A 18 1.77 9.62 2.96
CA GLU A 18 1.53 10.28 4.24
C GLU A 18 2.22 9.53 5.39
N LEU A 19 2.07 8.21 5.45
CA LEU A 19 2.77 7.37 6.40
C LEU A 19 4.29 7.64 6.34
N LYS A 20 4.90 7.63 5.15
CA LYS A 20 6.33 7.95 4.98
C LYS A 20 6.70 9.32 5.57
N ARG A 21 5.85 10.34 5.42
CA ARG A 21 6.09 11.67 6.00
C ARG A 21 5.95 11.64 7.53
N SER A 22 4.95 10.95 8.06
CA SER A 22 4.72 10.84 9.50
C SER A 22 5.80 10.02 10.22
N LEU A 23 6.42 9.08 9.52
CA LEU A 23 7.56 8.31 10.03
C LEU A 23 8.88 9.08 10.00
N HIS A 24 8.93 10.24 9.34
CA HIS A 24 10.13 11.07 9.28
C HIS A 24 10.48 11.60 10.68
N GLY A 25 11.67 11.25 11.17
CA GLY A 25 12.14 11.62 12.51
C GLY A 25 11.90 10.56 13.58
N ILE A 26 11.19 9.47 13.27
CA ILE A 26 11.10 8.33 14.18
C ILE A 26 12.41 7.54 14.14
N PRO A 27 13.03 7.22 15.29
CA PRO A 27 14.22 6.38 15.34
C PRO A 27 13.93 4.97 14.78
N TYR A 28 14.32 4.73 13.53
CA TYR A 28 14.00 3.50 12.80
C TYR A 28 14.42 2.21 13.53
N ARG A 29 15.54 2.25 14.27
CA ARG A 29 16.15 1.06 14.91
C ARG A 29 15.75 0.86 16.37
N THR A 30 14.85 1.67 16.92
CA THR A 30 14.53 1.62 18.35
C THR A 30 13.20 0.90 18.59
N GLY A 31 13.13 0.07 19.64
CA GLY A 31 11.85 -0.47 20.14
C GLY A 31 11.10 -1.45 19.21
N GLY A 32 11.78 -2.11 18.27
CA GLY A 32 11.14 -3.06 17.34
C GLY A 32 10.40 -2.41 16.16
N PHE A 33 10.43 -1.07 16.06
CA PHE A 33 9.75 -0.31 15.02
C PHE A 33 10.17 -0.72 13.60
N LYS A 34 11.46 -1.02 13.38
CA LYS A 34 11.96 -1.58 12.11
C LYS A 34 11.17 -2.80 11.65
N ASN A 35 10.92 -3.78 12.53
CA ASN A 35 10.23 -5.00 12.17
C ASN A 35 8.77 -4.70 11.81
N THR A 36 8.11 -3.84 12.57
CA THR A 36 6.74 -3.39 12.28
C THR A 36 6.65 -2.67 10.94
N HIS A 37 7.57 -1.75 10.67
CA HIS A 37 7.66 -1.03 9.40
C HIS A 37 7.88 -2.00 8.22
N ASP A 38 8.85 -2.91 8.33
CA ASP A 38 9.21 -3.82 7.25
C ASP A 38 8.09 -4.84 6.97
N ASN A 39 7.40 -5.32 8.01
CA ASN A 39 6.22 -6.18 7.86
C ASN A 39 5.08 -5.42 7.16
N LEU A 40 4.79 -4.20 7.60
CA LEU A 40 3.76 -3.37 6.96
C LEU A 40 4.09 -3.09 5.48
N ALA A 41 5.35 -2.78 5.17
CA ALA A 41 5.78 -2.56 3.79
C ALA A 41 5.58 -3.82 2.93
N ARG A 42 5.82 -5.01 3.50
CA ARG A 42 5.59 -6.29 2.82
C ARG A 42 4.11 -6.53 2.55
N ASP A 43 3.25 -6.32 3.56
CA ASP A 43 1.81 -6.55 3.45
C ASP A 43 1.17 -5.60 2.42
N VAL A 44 1.58 -4.33 2.41
CA VAL A 44 1.12 -3.34 1.43
C VAL A 44 1.57 -3.69 0.01
N ALA A 45 2.80 -4.18 -0.15
CA ALA A 45 3.27 -4.64 -1.46
C ALA A 45 2.42 -5.80 -1.98
N HIS A 46 2.10 -6.77 -1.12
CA HIS A 46 1.23 -7.89 -1.48
C HIS A 46 -0.19 -7.41 -1.85
N LEU A 47 -0.76 -6.50 -1.07
CA LEU A 47 -2.08 -5.92 -1.36
C LEU A 47 -2.09 -5.19 -2.70
N THR A 48 -1.04 -4.43 -3.01
CA THR A 48 -0.91 -3.68 -4.27
C THR A 48 -0.91 -4.62 -5.47
N VAL A 49 -0.18 -5.74 -5.40
CA VAL A 49 -0.16 -6.77 -6.46
C VAL A 49 -1.55 -7.41 -6.64
N GLN A 50 -2.25 -7.69 -5.55
CA GLN A 50 -3.60 -8.25 -5.61
C GLN A 50 -4.61 -7.27 -6.25
N LEU A 51 -4.52 -5.98 -5.90
CA LEU A 51 -5.35 -4.93 -6.48
C LEU A 51 -5.06 -4.76 -7.99
N ASP A 52 -3.79 -4.82 -8.39
CA ASP A 52 -3.41 -4.74 -9.81
C ASP A 52 -3.92 -5.95 -10.61
N SER A 53 -3.80 -7.15 -10.04
CA SER A 53 -4.36 -8.38 -10.63
C SER A 53 -5.89 -8.30 -10.79
N ALA A 54 -6.58 -7.81 -9.75
CA ALA A 54 -8.03 -7.61 -9.78
C ALA A 54 -8.43 -6.57 -10.83
N ARG A 55 -7.63 -5.51 -11.00
CA ARG A 55 -7.83 -4.49 -12.03
C ARG A 55 -7.74 -5.09 -13.44
N GLY A 56 -6.76 -5.96 -13.70
CA GLY A 56 -6.63 -6.69 -14.97
C GLY A 56 -7.88 -7.53 -15.27
N ALA A 57 -8.27 -8.39 -14.32
CA ALA A 57 -9.44 -9.27 -14.48
C ALA A 57 -10.75 -8.49 -14.69
N LEU A 58 -10.94 -7.36 -14.01
CA LEU A 58 -12.13 -6.50 -14.17
C LEU A 58 -12.14 -5.67 -15.46
N ARG A 59 -11.00 -5.54 -16.14
CA ARG A 59 -10.91 -4.91 -17.47
C ARG A 59 -11.20 -5.90 -18.58
N GLU A 60 -10.82 -7.17 -18.42
CA GLU A 60 -11.08 -8.25 -19.38
C GLU A 60 -12.54 -8.71 -19.41
N GLN A 61 -13.28 -8.54 -18.30
CA GLN A 61 -14.72 -8.87 -18.21
C GLN A 61 -15.66 -7.85 -18.88
N LYS A 62 -15.12 -6.86 -19.60
CA LYS A 62 -15.88 -5.71 -20.13
C LYS A 62 -15.80 -5.64 -21.65
#